data_AF-A0A1F2QUW9-F1
#
_entry.id   AF-A0A1F2QUW9-F1
#
_cell.length_a   1.000
_cell.length_b   1.000
_cell.length_c   1.000
_cell.angle_alpha   90.00
_cell.angle_beta   90.00
_cell.angle_gamma   90.00
#
_symmetry.space_group_name_H-M   'P 1'
#
loop_
_entity.id
_entity.type
_entity.pdbx_description
1 polymer ?
#
loop_
_entity_poly.entity_id
_entity_poly.type
_entity_poly.pdbx_seq_one_letter_code
_entity_poly.pdbx_strand_id
1 'polypeptide(L)'
;MTDHYELLGVPPSASAAEIRKAYARLARDKHPDRFSDPAEKKAAQTFFQEITTAFNTLVNERSRREYDEQRQRPQLTTPAEIARDAFDRAPGALESGLEEGVTLLRTAVHHEPANAEYHAALGRALARVPSAAREAVQALERATQLAPGNVGAWVDLALVLHRQGLRLRAHKALEAAQRLAPRDARVARAAGELGLARS
;
A
#
# COMPACT_ATOMS: atom_id res chain seq x y z
N MET A 1 -13.28 16.69 3.72
CA MET A 1 -12.62 17.97 3.43
C MET A 1 -13.29 18.53 2.20
N THR A 2 -13.73 19.79 2.25
CA THR A 2 -14.44 20.43 1.13
C THR A 2 -13.44 20.84 0.06
N ASP A 3 -13.79 20.60 -1.21
CA ASP A 3 -12.96 20.96 -2.34
C ASP A 3 -12.82 22.49 -2.48
N HIS A 4 -11.66 22.99 -2.91
CA HIS A 4 -11.40 24.43 -3.00
C HIS A 4 -12.28 25.12 -4.05
N TYR A 5 -12.64 24.43 -5.13
CA TYR A 5 -13.54 24.94 -6.15
C TYR A 5 -14.98 25.00 -5.62
N GLU A 6 -15.39 24.00 -4.84
CA GLU A 6 -16.70 23.99 -4.15
C GLU A 6 -16.82 25.10 -3.10
N LEU A 7 -15.76 25.34 -2.30
CA LEU A 7 -15.72 26.42 -1.31
C LEU A 7 -15.92 27.81 -1.93
N LEU A 8 -15.36 28.02 -3.13
CA LEU A 8 -15.54 29.27 -3.87
C LEU A 8 -16.80 29.28 -4.76
N GLY A 9 -17.44 28.14 -4.96
CA GLY A 9 -18.61 27.99 -5.83
C GLY A 9 -18.29 28.24 -7.30
N VAL A 10 -17.15 27.72 -7.79
CA VAL A 10 -16.68 27.84 -9.18
C VAL A 10 -16.34 26.46 -9.75
N PRO A 11 -16.43 26.24 -11.08
CA PRO A 11 -16.00 24.97 -11.66
C PRO A 11 -14.46 24.84 -11.71
N PRO A 12 -13.89 23.61 -11.80
CA PRO A 12 -12.46 23.40 -12.00
C PRO A 12 -11.90 24.02 -13.30
N SER A 13 -12.76 24.39 -14.26
CA SER A 13 -12.39 25.10 -15.49
C SER A 13 -12.38 26.63 -15.34
N ALA A 14 -12.68 27.16 -14.15
CA ALA A 14 -12.78 28.61 -13.94
C ALA A 14 -11.46 29.33 -14.21
N SER A 15 -11.53 30.50 -14.83
CA SER A 15 -10.41 31.41 -15.03
C SER A 15 -10.01 32.11 -13.72
N ALA A 16 -8.78 32.63 -13.66
CA ALA A 16 -8.32 33.41 -12.49
C ALA A 16 -9.21 34.63 -12.21
N ALA A 17 -9.83 35.23 -13.24
CA ALA A 17 -10.76 36.34 -13.10
C ALA A 17 -12.06 35.91 -12.40
N GLU A 18 -12.61 34.75 -12.76
CA GLU A 18 -13.81 34.17 -12.13
C GLU A 18 -13.55 33.79 -10.67
N ILE A 19 -12.38 33.22 -10.38
CA ILE A 19 -11.92 32.89 -9.02
C ILE A 19 -11.84 34.15 -8.14
N ARG A 20 -11.21 35.23 -8.63
CA ARG A 20 -11.16 36.53 -7.92
C ARG A 20 -12.54 37.12 -7.67
N LYS A 21 -13.42 37.07 -8.67
CA LYS A 21 -14.80 37.57 -8.56
C LYS A 21 -15.60 36.79 -7.52
N ALA A 22 -15.47 35.46 -7.50
CA ALA A 22 -16.14 34.60 -6.53
C ALA A 22 -15.66 34.85 -5.11
N TYR A 23 -14.34 34.95 -4.90
CA TYR A 23 -13.74 35.29 -3.61
C TYR A 23 -14.24 36.66 -3.10
N ALA A 24 -14.19 37.71 -3.93
CA ALA A 24 -14.65 39.04 -3.52
C ALA A 24 -16.12 39.08 -3.11
N ARG A 25 -16.98 38.27 -3.76
CA ARG A 25 -18.39 38.11 -3.37
C ARG A 25 -18.51 37.45 -2.00
N LEU A 26 -17.86 36.30 -1.80
CA LEU A 26 -17.92 35.54 -0.55
C LEU A 26 -17.31 36.30 0.63
N ALA A 27 -16.18 36.97 0.41
CA ALA A 27 -15.49 37.76 1.43
C ALA A 27 -16.37 38.89 1.96
N ARG A 28 -17.12 39.57 1.08
CA ARG A 28 -18.10 40.58 1.48
C ARG A 28 -19.31 39.97 2.17
N ASP A 29 -19.83 38.88 1.64
CA ASP A 29 -21.09 38.30 2.12
C ASP A 29 -20.93 37.59 3.46
N LYS A 30 -19.75 37.03 3.75
CA LYS A 30 -19.45 36.25 4.95
C LYS A 30 -18.40 36.90 5.85
N HIS A 31 -18.16 38.21 5.71
CA HIS A 31 -17.21 38.91 6.57
C HIS A 31 -17.62 38.82 8.05
N PRO A 32 -16.71 38.48 8.99
CA PRO A 32 -17.03 38.31 10.41
C PRO A 32 -17.61 39.57 11.06
N ASP A 33 -17.29 40.77 10.56
CA ASP A 33 -17.83 42.03 11.07
C ASP A 33 -19.33 42.22 10.82
N ARG A 34 -19.94 41.38 9.97
CA ARG A 34 -21.38 41.41 9.73
C ARG A 34 -22.18 40.68 10.80
N PHE A 35 -21.51 39.95 11.70
CA PHE A 35 -22.13 39.11 12.71
C PHE A 35 -21.85 39.65 14.10
N SER A 36 -22.91 39.89 14.87
CA SER A 36 -22.83 40.36 16.26
C SER A 36 -22.86 39.22 17.26
N ASP A 37 -23.47 38.08 16.90
CA ASP A 37 -23.48 36.88 17.74
C ASP A 37 -22.09 36.21 17.79
N PRO A 38 -21.56 35.86 18.98
CA PRO A 38 -20.25 35.24 19.11
C PRO A 38 -20.07 33.90 18.36
N ALA A 39 -21.12 33.08 18.28
CA ALA A 39 -21.04 31.79 17.59
C ALA A 39 -21.07 31.98 16.08
N GLU A 40 -21.92 32.89 15.57
CA GLU A 40 -21.96 33.24 14.15
C GLU A 40 -20.66 33.91 13.68
N LYS A 41 -20.09 34.79 14.51
CA LYS A 41 -18.81 35.44 14.21
C LYS A 41 -17.68 34.43 14.12
N LYS A 42 -17.65 33.44 15.01
CA LYS A 42 -16.66 32.34 14.96
C LYS A 42 -16.83 31.51 13.70
N ALA A 43 -18.07 31.15 13.34
CA ALA A 43 -18.36 30.41 12.11
C ALA A 43 -17.95 31.19 10.85
N ALA A 44 -18.24 32.49 10.81
CA ALA A 44 -17.85 33.37 9.72
C ALA A 44 -16.33 33.51 9.61
N GLN A 45 -15.61 33.60 10.74
CA GLN A 45 -14.15 33.63 10.75
C GLN A 45 -13.53 32.34 10.22
N THR A 46 -14.02 31.17 10.63
CA THR A 46 -13.56 29.87 10.11
C THR A 46 -13.81 29.78 8.60
N PHE A 47 -15.03 30.10 8.15
CA PHE A 47 -15.35 30.09 6.73
C PHE A 47 -14.47 31.05 5.93
N PHE A 48 -14.21 32.25 6.46
CA PHE A 48 -13.35 33.25 5.81
C PHE A 48 -11.91 32.75 5.64
N GLN A 49 -11.38 32.02 6.63
CA GLN A 49 -10.06 31.38 6.54
C GLN A 49 -10.03 30.28 5.46
N GLU A 50 -11.08 29.47 5.36
CA GLU A 50 -11.22 28.41 4.35
C GLU A 50 -11.27 28.99 2.93
N ILE A 51 -12.12 29.98 2.67
CA ILE A 51 -12.21 30.60 1.32
C ILE A 51 -10.94 31.37 0.95
N THR A 52 -10.22 31.93 1.92
CA THR A 52 -8.95 32.63 1.68
C THR A 52 -7.85 31.63 1.30
N THR A 53 -7.80 30.48 1.98
CA THR A 53 -6.91 29.38 1.62
C THR A 53 -7.24 28.87 0.22
N ALA A 54 -8.52 28.59 -0.06
CA ALA A 54 -8.96 28.14 -1.38
C ALA A 54 -8.60 29.15 -2.49
N PHE A 55 -8.83 30.44 -2.25
CA PHE A 55 -8.47 31.50 -3.19
C PHE A 55 -6.96 31.55 -3.47
N ASN A 56 -6.13 31.54 -2.42
CA ASN A 56 -4.67 31.63 -2.56
C ASN A 56 -4.10 30.44 -3.35
N THR A 57 -4.63 29.25 -3.12
CA THR A 57 -4.25 28.03 -3.85
C THR A 57 -4.69 28.10 -5.32
N LEU A 58 -5.94 28.52 -5.60
CA LEU A 58 -6.52 28.45 -6.95
C LEU A 58 -6.16 29.63 -7.87
N VAL A 59 -5.84 30.80 -7.31
CA VAL A 59 -5.50 32.00 -8.11
C VAL A 59 -4.08 31.92 -8.70
N ASN A 60 -3.19 31.17 -8.05
CA ASN A 60 -1.83 30.97 -8.52
C ASN A 60 -1.77 29.72 -9.41
N GLU A 61 -1.31 29.86 -10.65
CA GLU A 61 -1.28 28.74 -11.62
C GLU A 61 -0.45 27.54 -11.12
N ARG A 62 0.69 27.78 -10.49
CA ARG A 62 1.54 26.72 -9.95
C ARG A 62 0.86 25.99 -8.80
N SER A 63 0.38 26.73 -7.80
CA SER A 63 -0.31 26.13 -6.64
C SER A 63 -1.60 25.43 -7.04
N ARG A 64 -2.34 25.96 -8.02
CA ARG A 64 -3.52 25.33 -8.59
C ARG A 64 -3.17 24.01 -9.26
N ARG A 65 -2.10 23.99 -10.06
CA ARG A 65 -1.64 22.76 -10.71
C ARG A 65 -1.24 21.70 -9.68
N GLU A 66 -0.45 22.07 -8.67
CA GLU A 66 -0.05 21.15 -7.59
C GLU A 66 -1.28 20.61 -6.83
N TYR A 67 -2.27 21.48 -6.57
CA TYR A 67 -3.54 21.09 -5.97
C TYR A 67 -4.35 20.13 -6.85
N ASP A 68 -4.47 20.42 -8.14
CA ASP A 68 -5.19 19.58 -9.11
C ASP A 68 -4.52 18.21 -9.27
N GLU A 69 -3.19 18.16 -9.27
CA GLU A 69 -2.40 16.91 -9.28
C GLU A 69 -2.66 16.09 -8.01
N GLN A 70 -2.67 16.71 -6.82
CA GLN A 70 -3.01 16.02 -5.57
C GLN A 70 -4.46 15.55 -5.53
N ARG A 71 -5.38 16.35 -6.06
CA ARG A 71 -6.81 16.03 -6.15
C ARG A 71 -7.09 14.86 -7.09
N GLN A 72 -6.33 14.76 -8.19
CA GLN A 72 -6.42 13.67 -9.15
C GLN A 72 -5.62 12.43 -8.74
N ARG A 73 -4.66 12.58 -7.82
CA ARG A 73 -3.90 11.45 -7.30
C ARG A 73 -4.87 10.48 -6.63
N PRO A 74 -4.90 9.20 -7.04
CA PRO A 74 -5.74 8.21 -6.40
C PRO A 74 -5.44 8.20 -4.90
N GLN A 75 -6.42 8.59 -4.08
CA GLN A 75 -6.36 8.30 -2.67
C GLN A 75 -6.59 6.80 -2.56
N LEU A 76 -5.55 6.05 -2.19
CA LEU A 76 -5.72 4.64 -1.84
C LEU A 76 -6.58 4.62 -0.58
N THR A 77 -7.88 4.41 -0.75
CA THR A 77 -8.86 4.53 0.34
C THR A 77 -9.22 3.17 0.91
N THR A 78 -9.10 2.11 0.11
CA THR A 78 -9.42 0.76 0.55
C THR A 78 -8.16 0.01 0.99
N PRO A 79 -8.26 -0.86 2.02
CA PRO A 79 -7.16 -1.76 2.38
C PRO A 79 -6.64 -2.57 1.18
N ALA A 80 -7.53 -3.05 0.32
CA ALA A 80 -7.17 -3.83 -0.87
C ALA A 80 -6.28 -3.04 -1.85
N GLU A 81 -6.60 -1.76 -2.10
CA GLU A 81 -5.80 -0.90 -2.99
C GLU A 81 -4.43 -0.59 -2.40
N ILE A 82 -4.37 -0.30 -1.09
CA ILE A 82 -3.10 -0.08 -0.39
C ILE A 82 -2.24 -1.34 -0.45
N ALA A 83 -2.85 -2.51 -0.21
CA ALA A 83 -2.14 -3.77 -0.24
C ALA A 83 -1.58 -4.08 -1.63
N ARG A 84 -2.38 -3.86 -2.67
CA ARG A 84 -1.98 -4.06 -4.07
C ARG A 84 -0.85 -3.12 -4.47
N ASP A 85 -0.95 -1.81 -4.20
CA ASP A 85 0.13 -0.85 -4.51
C ASP A 85 1.44 -1.24 -3.84
N ALA A 86 1.38 -1.60 -2.56
CA ALA A 86 2.55 -2.02 -1.81
C ALA A 86 3.16 -3.30 -2.40
N PHE A 87 2.34 -4.29 -2.76
CA PHE A 87 2.79 -5.53 -3.40
C PHE A 87 3.41 -5.28 -4.78
N ASP A 88 2.79 -4.45 -5.62
CA ASP A 88 3.26 -4.15 -6.98
C ASP A 88 4.62 -3.43 -6.97
N ARG A 89 4.87 -2.60 -5.96
CA ARG A 89 6.14 -1.87 -5.78
C ARG A 89 7.24 -2.70 -5.13
N ALA A 90 6.89 -3.78 -4.44
CA ALA A 90 7.84 -4.57 -3.67
C ALA A 90 9.00 -5.16 -4.52
N PRO A 91 8.79 -5.70 -5.73
CA PRO A 91 9.89 -6.26 -6.53
C PRO A 91 11.01 -5.24 -6.83
N GLY A 92 10.66 -4.04 -7.31
CA GLY A 92 11.65 -2.99 -7.60
C GLY A 92 12.36 -2.48 -6.34
N ALA A 93 11.63 -2.40 -5.21
CA ALA A 93 12.24 -2.10 -3.93
C ALA A 93 13.20 -3.22 -3.46
N LEU A 94 12.85 -4.50 -3.63
CA LEU A 94 13.70 -5.64 -3.27
C LEU A 94 15.00 -5.74 -4.10
N GLU A 95 15.01 -5.15 -5.30
CA GLU A 95 16.21 -5.00 -6.13
C GLU A 95 17.12 -3.89 -5.60
N SER A 96 16.53 -2.79 -5.14
CA SER A 96 17.27 -1.60 -4.66
C SER A 96 17.69 -1.71 -3.20
N GLY A 97 16.90 -2.39 -2.36
CA GLY A 97 17.10 -2.49 -0.92
C GLY A 97 16.15 -3.48 -0.25
N LEU A 98 16.71 -4.50 0.41
CA LEU A 98 15.92 -5.60 1.01
C LEU A 98 14.95 -5.13 2.09
N GLU A 99 15.32 -4.13 2.90
CA GLU A 99 14.48 -3.62 3.99
C GLU A 99 13.22 -2.90 3.48
N GLU A 100 13.35 -2.09 2.44
CA GLU A 100 12.24 -1.36 1.84
C GLU A 100 11.24 -2.34 1.21
N GLY A 101 11.74 -3.30 0.43
CA GLY A 101 10.90 -4.33 -0.18
C GLY A 101 10.16 -5.19 0.84
N VAL A 102 10.81 -5.56 1.94
CA VAL A 102 10.16 -6.28 3.06
C VAL A 102 9.10 -5.41 3.73
N THR A 103 9.36 -4.11 3.90
CA THR A 103 8.39 -3.18 4.50
C THR A 103 7.13 -3.09 3.65
N LEU A 104 7.25 -2.95 2.34
CA LEU A 104 6.11 -2.94 1.41
C LEU A 104 5.31 -4.25 1.48
N LEU A 105 6.00 -5.40 1.53
CA LEU A 105 5.32 -6.69 1.67
C LEU A 105 4.60 -6.86 3.02
N ARG A 106 5.15 -6.32 4.11
CA ARG A 106 4.46 -6.27 5.41
C ARG A 106 3.21 -5.39 5.34
N THR A 107 3.27 -4.25 4.65
CA THR A 107 2.09 -3.41 4.40
C THR A 107 1.02 -4.18 3.63
N ALA A 108 1.39 -4.90 2.57
CA ALA A 108 0.46 -5.72 1.80
C ALA A 108 -0.23 -6.78 2.68
N VAL A 109 0.54 -7.51 3.48
CA VAL A 109 0.01 -8.51 4.42
C VAL A 109 -0.86 -7.90 5.52
N HIS A 110 -0.50 -6.72 6.03
CA HIS A 110 -1.28 -6.04 7.07
C HIS A 110 -2.68 -5.67 6.59
N HIS A 111 -2.78 -5.13 5.37
CA HIS A 111 -4.05 -4.70 4.81
C HIS A 111 -4.90 -5.85 4.23
N GLU A 112 -4.26 -6.92 3.76
CA GLU A 112 -4.93 -8.13 3.23
C GLU A 112 -4.36 -9.42 3.85
N PRO A 113 -4.65 -9.69 5.15
CA PRO A 113 -4.04 -10.80 5.88
C PRO A 113 -4.49 -12.19 5.42
N ALA A 114 -5.55 -12.27 4.61
CA ALA A 114 -6.06 -13.51 4.02
C ALA A 114 -5.50 -13.80 2.62
N ASN A 115 -4.60 -12.97 2.09
CA ASN A 115 -4.00 -13.18 0.78
C ASN A 115 -2.74 -14.07 0.87
N ALA A 116 -2.84 -15.29 0.34
CA ALA A 116 -1.75 -16.27 0.38
C ALA A 116 -0.49 -15.83 -0.39
N GLU A 117 -0.66 -15.08 -1.49
CA GLU A 117 0.44 -14.63 -2.34
C GLU A 117 1.31 -13.60 -1.62
N TYR A 118 0.69 -12.68 -0.90
CA TYR A 118 1.41 -11.65 -0.13
C TYR A 118 2.25 -12.28 0.98
N HIS A 119 1.69 -13.27 1.69
CA HIS A 119 2.42 -14.06 2.68
C HIS A 119 3.58 -14.85 2.04
N ALA A 120 3.37 -15.46 0.87
CA ALA A 120 4.42 -16.21 0.18
C ALA A 120 5.58 -15.30 -0.28
N ALA A 121 5.27 -14.12 -0.81
CA ALA A 121 6.27 -13.14 -1.22
C ALA A 121 7.04 -12.57 -0.02
N LEU A 122 6.34 -12.20 1.06
CA LEU A 122 6.96 -11.75 2.31
C LEU A 122 7.90 -12.82 2.87
N GLY A 123 7.45 -14.07 2.95
CA GLY A 123 8.26 -15.20 3.40
C GLY A 123 9.53 -15.41 2.57
N ARG A 124 9.42 -15.33 1.24
CA ARG A 124 10.56 -15.44 0.31
C ARG A 124 11.54 -14.27 0.46
N ALA A 125 11.06 -13.05 0.71
CA ALA A 125 11.89 -11.89 0.95
C ALA A 125 12.63 -12.00 2.30
N LEU A 126 11.91 -12.34 3.38
CA LEU A 126 12.48 -12.54 4.72
C LEU A 126 13.48 -13.70 4.76
N ALA A 127 13.30 -14.72 3.90
CA ALA A 127 14.23 -15.82 3.75
C ALA A 127 15.65 -15.39 3.28
N ARG A 128 15.80 -14.17 2.74
CA ARG A 128 17.09 -13.57 2.37
C ARG A 128 17.71 -12.79 3.54
N VAL A 129 16.96 -12.52 4.60
CA VAL A 129 17.40 -11.79 5.80
C VAL A 129 17.85 -12.80 6.87
N PRO A 130 19.15 -12.85 7.24
CA PRO A 130 19.67 -13.87 8.15
C PRO A 130 18.98 -13.93 9.52
N SER A 131 18.60 -12.77 10.07
CA SER A 131 17.95 -12.65 11.37
C SER A 131 16.44 -12.93 11.35
N ALA A 132 15.80 -12.98 10.17
CA ALA A 132 14.35 -13.05 10.05
C ALA A 132 13.82 -14.45 9.70
N ALA A 133 14.63 -15.50 9.88
CA ALA A 133 14.25 -16.86 9.49
C ALA A 133 12.96 -17.36 10.15
N ARG A 134 12.72 -17.01 11.42
CA ARG A 134 11.49 -17.38 12.13
C ARG A 134 10.25 -16.72 11.51
N GLU A 135 10.34 -15.44 11.17
CA GLU A 135 9.27 -14.69 10.53
C GLU A 135 9.02 -15.21 9.11
N ALA A 136 10.08 -15.54 8.37
CA ALA A 136 9.98 -16.18 7.05
C ALA A 136 9.18 -17.48 7.10
N VAL A 137 9.47 -18.36 8.08
CA VAL A 137 8.71 -19.61 8.27
C VAL A 137 7.25 -19.32 8.58
N GLN A 138 6.95 -18.38 9.48
CA GLN A 138 5.57 -18.04 9.84
C GLN A 138 4.76 -17.53 8.66
N ALA A 139 5.35 -16.63 7.85
CA ALA A 139 4.71 -16.12 6.64
C ALA A 139 4.44 -17.25 5.62
N LEU A 140 5.41 -18.12 5.39
CA LEU A 140 5.27 -19.24 4.45
C LEU A 140 4.25 -20.29 4.94
N GLU A 141 4.21 -20.58 6.25
CA GLU A 141 3.18 -21.44 6.84
C GLU A 141 1.79 -20.83 6.69
N ARG A 142 1.67 -19.51 6.86
CA ARG A 142 0.39 -18.84 6.64
C ARG A 142 -0.03 -18.90 5.17
N ALA A 143 0.91 -18.73 4.24
CA ALA A 143 0.65 -18.87 2.81
C ALA A 143 0.15 -20.27 2.44
N THR A 144 0.78 -21.33 2.98
CA THR A 144 0.37 -22.71 2.70
C THR A 144 -0.95 -23.10 3.36
N GLN A 145 -1.31 -22.49 4.49
CA GLN A 145 -2.64 -22.65 5.10
C GLN A 145 -3.74 -21.98 4.27
N LEU A 146 -3.48 -20.76 3.78
CA LEU A 146 -4.44 -19.98 2.99
C LEU A 146 -4.64 -20.56 1.59
N ALA A 147 -3.56 -21.02 0.97
CA ALA A 147 -3.58 -21.68 -0.34
C ALA A 147 -2.77 -22.99 -0.30
N PRO A 148 -3.38 -24.10 0.15
CA PRO A 148 -2.71 -25.40 0.20
C PRO A 148 -2.20 -25.90 -1.16
N GLY A 149 -2.77 -25.43 -2.27
CA GLY A 149 -2.32 -25.73 -3.64
C GLY A 149 -1.14 -24.88 -4.13
N ASN A 150 -0.65 -23.90 -3.36
CA ASN A 150 0.47 -23.07 -3.76
C ASN A 150 1.81 -23.83 -3.63
N VAL A 151 2.21 -24.48 -4.72
CA VAL A 151 3.46 -25.25 -4.82
C VAL A 151 4.68 -24.40 -4.45
N GLY A 152 4.71 -23.14 -4.89
CA GLY A 152 5.83 -22.23 -4.63
C GLY A 152 6.05 -22.01 -3.13
N ALA A 153 4.98 -21.71 -2.39
CA ALA A 153 5.04 -21.50 -0.96
C ALA A 153 5.56 -22.74 -0.20
N TRP A 154 5.15 -23.94 -0.61
CA TRP A 154 5.66 -25.19 -0.03
C TRP A 154 7.14 -25.42 -0.31
N VAL A 155 7.61 -25.12 -1.52
CA VAL A 155 9.03 -25.19 -1.90
C VAL A 155 9.85 -24.21 -1.07
N ASP A 156 9.42 -22.95 -0.98
CA ASP A 156 10.13 -21.93 -0.19
C ASP A 156 10.19 -22.32 1.29
N LEU A 157 9.08 -22.84 1.84
CA LEU A 157 9.01 -23.31 3.22
C LEU A 157 10.02 -24.44 3.47
N ALA A 158 10.09 -25.41 2.56
CA ALA A 158 11.05 -26.51 2.65
C ALA A 158 12.50 -26.02 2.66
N LEU A 159 12.86 -25.10 1.77
CA LEU A 159 14.21 -24.54 1.67
C LEU A 159 14.59 -23.71 2.91
N VAL A 160 13.67 -22.89 3.43
CA VAL A 160 13.91 -22.11 4.66
C VAL A 160 14.09 -23.05 5.85
N LEU A 161 13.21 -24.04 6.03
CA LEU A 161 13.31 -25.02 7.11
C LEU A 161 14.60 -25.85 7.03
N HIS A 162 15.03 -26.21 5.83
CA HIS A 162 16.28 -26.93 5.61
C HIS A 162 17.49 -26.12 6.07
N ARG A 163 17.58 -24.84 5.67
CA ARG A 163 18.65 -23.92 6.10
C ARG A 163 18.69 -23.71 7.62
N GLN A 164 17.53 -23.83 8.28
CA GLN A 164 17.44 -23.77 9.75
C GLN A 164 17.75 -25.11 10.45
N GLY A 165 18.15 -26.15 9.71
CA GLY A 165 18.44 -27.48 10.25
C GLY A 165 17.21 -28.30 10.63
N LEU A 166 16.00 -27.81 10.35
CA LEU A 166 14.72 -28.46 10.69
C LEU A 166 14.36 -29.53 9.65
N ARG A 167 15.23 -30.53 9.49
CA ARG A 167 15.18 -31.54 8.41
C ARG A 167 13.81 -32.20 8.27
N LEU A 168 13.23 -32.72 9.36
CA LEU A 168 11.93 -33.42 9.29
C LEU A 168 10.80 -32.52 8.76
N ARG A 169 10.76 -31.25 9.18
CA ARG A 169 9.74 -30.30 8.71
C ARG A 169 9.98 -29.92 7.25
N ALA A 170 11.25 -29.74 6.87
CA ALA A 170 11.63 -29.45 5.49
C ALA A 170 11.20 -30.57 4.53
N HIS A 171 11.40 -31.84 4.90
CA HIS A 171 10.99 -33.00 4.10
C HIS A 171 9.47 -33.04 3.93
N LYS A 172 8.70 -32.86 5.02
CA LYS A 172 7.23 -32.83 4.95
C LYS A 172 6.70 -31.72 4.03
N ALA A 173 7.30 -30.54 4.08
CA ALA A 173 6.93 -29.43 3.20
C ALA A 173 7.24 -29.75 1.73
N LEU A 174 8.40 -30.36 1.45
CA LEU A 174 8.75 -30.78 0.09
C LEU A 174 7.83 -31.89 -0.43
N GLU A 175 7.47 -32.87 0.40
CA GLU A 175 6.51 -33.92 0.02
C GLU A 175 5.16 -33.34 -0.37
N ALA A 176 4.69 -32.30 0.34
CA ALA A 176 3.47 -31.59 -0.04
C ALA A 176 3.61 -30.97 -1.43
N ALA A 177 4.72 -30.27 -1.70
CA ALA A 177 5.02 -29.73 -3.03
C ALA A 177 5.10 -30.82 -4.13
N GLN A 178 5.73 -31.96 -3.85
CA GLN A 178 5.84 -33.09 -4.79
C GLN A 178 4.49 -33.74 -5.10
N ARG A 179 3.60 -33.85 -4.12
CA ARG A 179 2.23 -34.37 -4.35
C ARG A 179 1.42 -33.43 -5.25
N LEU A 180 1.59 -32.13 -5.09
CA LEU A 180 0.88 -31.12 -5.88
C LEU A 180 1.43 -31.00 -7.31
N ALA A 181 2.75 -31.02 -7.47
CA ALA A 181 3.39 -30.82 -8.77
C ALA A 181 4.66 -31.71 -8.93
N PRO A 182 4.49 -33.01 -9.19
CA PRO A 182 5.60 -33.97 -9.22
C PRO A 182 6.59 -33.76 -10.39
N ARG A 183 6.21 -32.97 -11.40
CA ARG A 183 7.03 -32.65 -12.57
C ARG A 183 7.52 -31.19 -12.58
N ASP A 184 7.27 -30.41 -11.52
CA ASP A 184 7.74 -29.02 -11.45
C ASP A 184 9.26 -28.98 -11.19
N ALA A 185 9.97 -28.24 -12.04
CA ALA A 185 11.43 -28.13 -11.99
C ALA A 185 11.95 -27.51 -10.67
N ARG A 186 11.19 -26.61 -10.06
CA ARG A 186 11.55 -26.00 -8.76
C ARG A 186 11.48 -27.02 -7.64
N VAL A 187 10.47 -27.90 -7.68
CA VAL A 187 10.32 -29.01 -6.73
C VAL A 187 11.47 -30.00 -6.87
N ALA A 188 11.84 -30.35 -8.11
CA ALA A 188 12.98 -31.23 -8.38
C ALA A 188 14.31 -30.62 -7.88
N ARG A 189 14.53 -29.32 -8.12
CA ARG A 189 15.70 -28.59 -7.61
C ARG A 189 15.76 -28.61 -6.08
N ALA A 190 14.66 -28.27 -5.42
CA ALA A 190 14.58 -28.28 -3.97
C ALA A 190 14.81 -29.69 -3.40
N ALA A 191 14.33 -30.74 -4.07
CA ALA A 191 14.64 -32.12 -3.69
C ALA A 191 16.14 -32.42 -3.76
N GLY A 192 16.83 -31.95 -4.80
CA GLY A 192 18.29 -32.05 -4.90
C GLY A 192 19.01 -31.35 -3.75
N GLU A 193 18.61 -30.11 -3.43
CA GLU A 193 19.19 -29.35 -2.31
C GLU A 193 18.97 -30.01 -0.94
N LEU A 194 17.83 -30.67 -0.76
CA LEU A 194 17.51 -31.41 0.47
C LEU A 194 18.16 -32.81 0.53
N GLY A 195 18.89 -33.23 -0.51
CA GLY A 195 19.50 -34.56 -0.59
C GLY A 195 18.51 -35.70 -0.86
N LEU A 196 17.38 -35.38 -1.49
CA LEU A 196 16.26 -36.29 -1.79
C LEU A 196 16.06 -36.53 -3.29
N ALA A 197 17.02 -36.11 -4.12
CA ALA A 197 17.01 -36.46 -5.53
C ALA A 197 17.08 -37.98 -5.68
N ARG A 198 16.18 -38.55 -6.49
CA ARG A 198 16.25 -39.95 -6.87
C ARG A 198 17.49 -40.13 -7.75
N SER A 199 18.44 -40.92 -7.26
CA SER A 199 19.61 -41.44 -7.99
C SER A 199 19.20 -42.22 -9.23
#